data_AF-A0A2H1VG11-F1
#
_entry.id   AF-A0A2H1VG11-F1
#
_cell.length_a   1.000
_cell.length_b   1.000
_cell.length_c   1.000
_cell.angle_alpha   90.00
_cell.angle_beta   90.00
_cell.angle_gamma   90.00
#
_symmetry.space_group_name_H-M   'P 1'
#
loop_
_entity.id
_entity.type
_entity.pdbx_description
1 polymer ?
#
loop_
_entity_poly.entity_id
_entity_poly.type
_entity_poly.pdbx_seq_one_letter_code
_entity_poly.pdbx_strand_id
1 'polypeptide(L)'
;TACANSTCTFMCQPTPFGRRCLCPFGFQVSQDQFSCEDIDECTEDVCSQGCINVPGSFLCWCHHGYAIRRSDRRSCKAIRGNMSILYVSGNSVRSISADGYGSIEYTDTDASAITDMDYNVRQKKLYVASEEGNKLLEVNETQNVIAVTNVGKPSRVAVDWVTGNVYFVDTTPYDQRIRVCHVKRKRCASLLKLPSDATVTALIVEPSSSRMFYCVTRKLESVIWTANLAGRHVTDLATVRNCTGLAADSFKKKLYVAETGPAHIIRMDYEGENFNKILSDHPRLQAPHGLVIFEDYIYYLEANSFRLSRCQLYGAKHCETYVYRVFDANTFVIRHESIQRDDIVNECEDVVCDNICAVDEDGPKCLCDDGALAKRGKCPEVDKKLVPLFNGWSYEELKSAHSVSFTIIVGVLSLIAIYLGVFVYYHFVYLPRKRMLAATYTEVRFQNTNSSPYPESDPTVEMHPSSSVSHEFINPLQFVRNMWYGPFRKDRRPNVISGLPVTTPASPPQPDFSDTESDLDDKESQRILKYN
;
A
#
# COMPACT_ATOMS: atom_id res chain seq x y z
N THR A 1 -57.79 -0.08 -47.55
CA THR A 1 -56.32 0.15 -47.64
C THR A 1 -55.85 0.71 -46.30
N ALA A 2 -55.01 -0.01 -45.56
CA ALA A 2 -54.73 0.26 -44.13
C ALA A 2 -54.15 1.65 -43.81
N CYS A 3 -53.60 2.37 -44.79
CA CYS A 3 -53.03 3.72 -44.62
C CYS A 3 -53.84 4.85 -45.29
N ALA A 4 -55.02 4.59 -45.86
CA ALA A 4 -55.71 5.57 -46.69
C ALA A 4 -56.32 6.78 -45.96
N ASN A 5 -56.30 6.81 -44.61
CA ASN A 5 -56.66 7.96 -43.76
C ASN A 5 -55.76 7.99 -42.51
N SER A 6 -54.45 7.89 -42.73
CA SER A 6 -53.46 7.80 -41.65
C SER A 6 -53.28 9.13 -40.91
N THR A 7 -53.37 9.10 -39.59
CA THR A 7 -52.98 10.17 -38.65
C THR A 7 -51.48 10.15 -38.26
N CYS A 8 -50.66 9.31 -38.89
CA CYS A 8 -49.22 9.24 -38.60
C CYS A 8 -48.52 10.57 -38.94
N THR A 9 -47.63 11.03 -38.07
CA THR A 9 -46.89 12.29 -38.24
C THR A 9 -45.87 12.25 -39.38
N PHE A 10 -45.24 11.10 -39.62
CA PHE A 10 -44.22 10.95 -40.67
C PHE A 10 -44.63 9.95 -41.76
N MET A 11 -44.61 8.64 -41.48
CA MET A 11 -44.89 7.63 -42.49
C MET A 11 -45.81 6.52 -41.95
N CYS A 12 -46.72 6.02 -42.79
CA CYS A 12 -47.58 4.88 -42.49
C CYS A 12 -47.18 3.67 -43.33
N GLN A 13 -46.93 2.53 -42.68
CA GLN A 13 -46.68 1.26 -43.33
C GLN A 13 -47.82 0.26 -43.07
N PRO A 14 -48.45 -0.30 -44.12
CA PRO A 14 -49.42 -1.38 -43.95
C PRO A 14 -48.70 -2.68 -43.55
N THR A 15 -49.23 -3.39 -42.56
CA THR A 15 -48.77 -4.72 -42.13
C THR A 15 -49.94 -5.71 -42.11
N PRO A 16 -49.70 -7.04 -42.09
CA PRO A 16 -50.78 -8.03 -41.99
C PRO A 16 -51.65 -7.89 -40.73
N PHE A 17 -51.12 -7.27 -39.68
CA PHE A 17 -51.80 -7.05 -38.40
C PHE A 17 -52.39 -5.64 -38.23
N GLY A 18 -52.31 -4.77 -39.24
CA GLY A 18 -52.81 -3.39 -39.18
C GLY A 18 -51.83 -2.35 -39.74
N ARG A 19 -52.10 -1.06 -39.54
CA ARG A 19 -51.15 0.00 -39.90
C ARG A 19 -50.13 0.20 -38.78
N ARG A 20 -48.87 0.47 -39.14
CA ARG A 20 -47.86 0.99 -38.20
C ARG A 20 -47.36 2.35 -38.66
N CYS A 21 -47.18 3.27 -37.74
CA CYS A 21 -46.48 4.52 -38.02
C CYS A 21 -44.97 4.30 -37.90
N LEU A 22 -44.20 4.93 -38.77
CA LEU A 22 -42.74 4.97 -38.74
C LEU A 22 -42.30 6.41 -38.53
N CYS A 23 -41.19 6.58 -37.82
CA CYS A 23 -40.57 7.86 -37.56
C CYS A 23 -39.23 7.98 -38.33
N PRO A 24 -38.75 9.21 -38.58
CA PRO A 24 -37.44 9.41 -39.17
C PRO A 24 -36.32 8.92 -38.22
N PHE A 25 -35.10 8.77 -38.74
CA PHE A 25 -33.94 8.42 -37.90
C PHE A 25 -33.77 9.44 -36.77
N GLY A 26 -33.46 8.94 -35.56
CA GLY A 26 -33.36 9.76 -34.35
C GLY A 26 -34.70 9.99 -33.63
N PHE A 27 -35.80 9.43 -34.13
CA PHE A 27 -37.12 9.57 -33.52
C PHE A 27 -37.78 8.21 -33.28
N GLN A 28 -38.54 8.10 -32.21
CA GLN A 28 -39.34 6.93 -31.86
C GLN A 28 -40.84 7.26 -31.88
N VAL A 29 -41.67 6.24 -32.04
CA VAL A 29 -43.12 6.42 -32.02
C VAL A 29 -43.56 6.67 -30.57
N SER A 30 -44.29 7.76 -30.36
CA SER A 30 -44.87 8.14 -29.06
C SER A 30 -45.89 7.11 -28.57
N GLN A 31 -46.30 7.22 -27.31
CA GLN A 31 -47.32 6.37 -26.68
C GLN A 31 -48.67 6.42 -27.41
N ASP A 32 -48.96 7.52 -28.11
CA ASP A 32 -50.17 7.67 -28.92
C ASP A 32 -50.16 6.83 -30.21
N GLN A 33 -49.05 6.17 -30.54
CA GLN A 33 -48.81 5.37 -31.75
C GLN A 33 -48.85 6.15 -33.08
N PHE A 34 -48.93 7.48 -33.05
CA PHE A 34 -49.07 8.34 -34.23
C PHE A 34 -48.00 9.44 -34.32
N SER A 35 -47.57 9.97 -33.19
CA SER A 35 -46.58 11.04 -33.07
C SER A 35 -45.17 10.50 -33.04
N CYS A 36 -44.22 11.32 -33.49
CA CYS A 36 -42.80 11.02 -33.40
C CYS A 36 -42.18 11.89 -32.32
N GLU A 37 -41.57 11.23 -31.34
CA GLU A 37 -40.81 11.86 -30.27
C GLU A 37 -39.32 11.66 -30.53
N ASP A 38 -38.55 12.70 -30.24
CA ASP A 38 -37.10 12.67 -30.34
C ASP A 38 -36.52 11.62 -29.37
N ILE A 39 -35.53 10.86 -29.83
CA ILE A 39 -34.82 9.93 -28.97
C ILE A 39 -33.72 10.72 -28.27
N ASP A 40 -33.81 10.84 -26.94
CA ASP A 40 -32.73 11.46 -26.18
C ASP A 40 -31.54 10.50 -26.05
N GLU A 41 -30.58 10.56 -26.98
CA GLU A 41 -29.42 9.68 -26.92
C GLU A 41 -28.48 10.00 -25.75
N CYS A 42 -28.62 11.16 -25.10
CA CYS A 42 -27.80 11.54 -23.94
C CYS A 42 -28.20 10.82 -22.66
N THR A 43 -29.34 10.11 -22.64
CA THR A 43 -29.66 9.19 -21.53
C THR A 43 -28.77 7.95 -21.54
N GLU A 44 -28.10 7.67 -22.66
CA GLU A 44 -27.15 6.59 -22.85
C GLU A 44 -25.70 7.11 -22.83
N ASP A 45 -24.74 6.19 -22.65
CA ASP A 45 -23.30 6.52 -22.61
C ASP A 45 -22.66 6.71 -24.00
N VAL A 46 -23.25 7.62 -24.79
CA VAL A 46 -22.85 7.85 -26.19
C VAL A 46 -21.64 8.78 -26.37
N CYS A 47 -21.43 9.71 -25.43
CA CYS A 47 -20.32 10.67 -25.43
C CYS A 47 -19.35 10.38 -24.30
N SER A 48 -18.05 10.58 -24.55
CA SER A 48 -17.03 10.37 -23.51
C SER A 48 -17.13 11.35 -22.36
N GLN A 49 -17.54 12.59 -22.63
CA GLN A 49 -17.69 13.65 -21.64
C GLN A 49 -19.10 14.23 -21.72
N GLY A 50 -19.28 15.43 -22.27
CA GLY A 50 -20.59 16.09 -22.33
C GLY A 50 -21.41 15.70 -23.55
N CYS A 51 -22.73 15.68 -23.39
CA CYS A 51 -23.72 15.38 -24.43
C CYS A 51 -24.82 16.46 -24.44
N ILE A 52 -25.26 16.86 -25.63
CA ILE A 52 -26.40 17.76 -25.85
C ILE A 52 -27.34 17.08 -26.82
N ASN A 53 -28.56 16.77 -26.38
CA ASN A 53 -29.60 16.21 -27.24
C ASN A 53 -30.13 17.30 -28.18
N VAL A 54 -30.29 16.98 -29.47
CA VAL A 54 -30.85 17.89 -30.48
C VAL A 54 -31.87 17.14 -31.34
N PRO A 55 -32.94 17.76 -31.84
CA PRO A 55 -33.95 17.01 -32.59
C PRO A 55 -33.37 16.16 -33.74
N GLY A 56 -33.50 14.85 -33.62
CA GLY A 56 -33.02 13.81 -34.53
C GLY A 56 -31.56 13.39 -34.37
N SER A 57 -30.83 13.89 -33.37
CA SER A 57 -29.43 13.54 -33.12
C SER A 57 -28.89 14.05 -31.76
N PHE A 58 -27.57 14.02 -31.60
CA PHE A 58 -26.90 14.58 -30.42
C PHE A 58 -25.55 15.19 -30.79
N LEU A 59 -25.06 16.07 -29.93
CA LEU A 59 -23.75 16.70 -30.05
C LEU A 59 -22.92 16.41 -28.79
N CYS A 60 -21.75 15.80 -28.99
CA CYS A 60 -20.77 15.63 -27.91
C CYS A 60 -19.86 16.86 -27.79
N TRP A 61 -19.44 17.18 -26.57
CA TRP A 61 -18.46 18.23 -26.27
C TRP A 61 -17.47 17.77 -25.20
N CYS A 62 -16.30 18.42 -25.16
CA CYS A 62 -15.21 18.07 -24.26
C CYS A 62 -14.90 19.22 -23.28
N HIS A 63 -14.54 18.85 -22.06
CA HIS A 63 -14.05 19.74 -21.02
C HIS A 63 -12.67 20.33 -21.36
N HIS A 64 -12.26 21.32 -20.58
CA HIS A 64 -10.95 21.94 -20.71
C HIS A 64 -9.82 20.90 -20.66
N GLY A 65 -8.79 21.08 -21.49
CA GLY A 65 -7.70 20.13 -21.64
C GLY A 65 -7.98 18.94 -22.57
N TYR A 66 -9.20 18.82 -23.11
CA TYR A 66 -9.59 17.78 -24.06
C TYR A 66 -10.14 18.38 -25.37
N ALA A 67 -9.92 17.67 -26.48
CA ALA A 67 -10.49 17.99 -27.78
C ALA A 67 -11.28 16.81 -28.33
N ILE A 68 -12.36 17.12 -29.04
CA ILE A 68 -13.19 16.10 -29.68
C ILE A 68 -12.42 15.42 -30.82
N ARG A 69 -12.42 14.10 -30.82
CA ARG A 69 -11.80 13.31 -31.87
C ARG A 69 -12.62 13.46 -33.16
N ARG A 70 -12.00 13.97 -34.22
CA ARG A 70 -12.70 14.28 -35.48
C ARG A 70 -13.26 13.05 -36.21
N SER A 71 -12.67 11.87 -36.00
CA SER A 71 -13.05 10.65 -36.70
C SER A 71 -14.42 10.11 -36.28
N ASP A 72 -14.77 10.20 -35.00
CA ASP A 72 -16.04 9.70 -34.47
C ASP A 72 -16.98 10.78 -33.93
N ARG A 73 -16.47 11.99 -33.66
CA ARG A 73 -17.19 13.10 -33.01
C ARG A 73 -17.85 12.70 -31.69
N ARG A 74 -17.25 11.76 -30.96
CA ARG A 74 -17.77 11.23 -29.69
C ARG A 74 -16.70 11.15 -28.61
N SER A 75 -15.49 10.73 -28.99
CA SER A 75 -14.35 10.60 -28.09
C SER A 75 -13.73 11.95 -27.74
N CYS A 76 -13.35 12.12 -26.46
CA CYS A 76 -12.58 13.27 -26.00
C CYS A 76 -11.14 12.85 -25.70
N LYS A 77 -10.18 13.44 -26.40
CA LYS A 77 -8.75 13.12 -26.31
C LYS A 77 -7.97 14.28 -25.74
N ALA A 78 -6.98 14.00 -24.90
CA ALA A 78 -6.18 15.05 -24.30
C ALA A 78 -5.48 15.89 -25.40
N ILE A 79 -5.46 17.21 -25.23
CA ILE A 79 -4.91 18.14 -26.25
C ILE A 79 -3.38 18.04 -26.33
N ARG A 80 -2.74 17.81 -25.18
CA ARG A 80 -1.29 17.73 -25.02
C ARG A 80 -0.97 16.81 -23.84
N GLY A 81 0.31 16.44 -23.76
CA GLY A 81 0.84 15.60 -22.69
C GLY A 81 1.18 14.20 -23.18
N ASN A 82 2.19 13.61 -22.57
CA ASN A 82 2.56 12.22 -22.80
C ASN A 82 2.08 11.40 -21.61
N MET A 83 1.34 10.33 -21.91
CA MET A 83 0.89 9.39 -20.89
C MET A 83 2.06 8.50 -20.47
N SER A 84 2.20 8.34 -19.16
CA SER A 84 3.09 7.33 -18.58
C SER A 84 2.40 6.65 -17.41
N ILE A 85 2.71 5.39 -17.20
CA ILE A 85 2.22 4.59 -16.08
C ILE A 85 3.31 4.58 -15.03
N LEU A 86 2.98 5.02 -13.83
CA LEU A 86 3.79 4.79 -12.65
C LEU A 86 3.31 3.49 -12.02
N TYR A 87 4.22 2.61 -11.60
CA TYR A 87 3.87 1.41 -10.85
C TYR A 87 4.91 1.08 -9.76
N VAL A 88 4.47 0.38 -8.71
CA VAL A 88 5.35 -0.11 -7.63
C VAL A 88 5.78 -1.54 -7.91
N SER A 89 7.09 -1.78 -7.85
CA SER A 89 7.70 -3.11 -7.99
C SER A 89 8.71 -3.32 -6.87
N GLY A 90 8.36 -4.14 -5.88
CA GLY A 90 9.15 -4.31 -4.65
C GLY A 90 9.30 -2.99 -3.87
N ASN A 91 10.54 -2.54 -3.68
CA ASN A 91 10.89 -1.29 -3.00
C ASN A 91 11.08 -0.08 -3.94
N SER A 92 10.69 -0.19 -5.21
CA SER A 92 10.94 0.86 -6.21
C SER A 92 9.66 1.29 -6.92
N VAL A 93 9.54 2.59 -7.15
CA VAL A 93 8.57 3.19 -8.08
C VAL A 93 9.23 3.31 -9.44
N ARG A 94 8.58 2.75 -10.45
CA ARG A 94 9.02 2.77 -11.84
C ARG A 94 8.00 3.50 -12.68
N SER A 95 8.45 4.10 -13.79
CA SER A 95 7.57 4.60 -14.83
C SER A 95 7.77 3.82 -16.12
N ILE A 96 6.72 3.70 -16.92
CA ILE A 96 6.77 3.24 -18.30
C ILE A 96 5.92 4.15 -19.16
N SER A 97 6.50 4.66 -20.23
CA SER A 97 5.81 5.49 -21.23
C SER A 97 5.10 4.62 -22.26
N ALA A 98 4.18 5.20 -23.04
CA ALA A 98 3.42 4.46 -24.04
C ALA A 98 4.28 3.80 -25.14
N ASP A 99 5.47 4.36 -25.40
CA ASP A 99 6.50 3.83 -26.30
C ASP A 99 7.32 2.68 -25.68
N GLY A 100 7.07 2.34 -24.41
CA GLY A 100 7.75 1.27 -23.68
C GLY A 100 9.10 1.67 -23.08
N TYR A 101 9.51 2.94 -23.12
CA TYR A 101 10.67 3.39 -22.35
C TYR A 101 10.32 3.44 -20.86
N GLY A 102 11.13 2.77 -20.05
CA GLY A 102 10.97 2.73 -18.61
C GLY A 102 12.06 3.51 -17.86
N SER A 103 11.70 4.10 -16.72
CA SER A 103 12.62 4.77 -15.79
C SER A 103 12.36 4.33 -14.36
N ILE A 104 13.37 4.46 -13.49
CA ILE A 104 13.18 4.35 -12.04
C ILE A 104 12.96 5.76 -11.52
N GLU A 105 11.81 5.99 -10.88
CA GLU A 105 11.45 7.30 -10.33
C GLU A 105 11.96 7.42 -8.90
N TYR A 106 11.85 6.36 -8.11
CA TYR A 106 12.29 6.30 -6.72
C TYR A 106 12.60 4.87 -6.29
N THR A 107 13.56 4.69 -5.38
CA THR A 107 13.85 3.42 -4.71
C THR A 107 14.04 3.68 -3.22
N ASP A 108 13.27 3.00 -2.38
CA ASP A 108 13.43 3.05 -0.92
C ASP A 108 14.53 2.08 -0.49
N THR A 109 15.61 2.61 0.07
CA THR A 109 16.74 1.81 0.58
C THR A 109 16.47 1.25 1.97
N ASP A 110 15.50 1.79 2.70
CA ASP A 110 15.26 1.44 4.11
C ASP A 110 14.09 0.45 4.27
N ALA A 111 13.39 0.13 3.20
CA ALA A 111 12.24 -0.77 3.19
C ALA A 111 12.39 -1.85 2.11
N SER A 112 11.91 -3.06 2.41
CA SER A 112 11.94 -4.17 1.45
C SER A 112 10.82 -4.06 0.41
N ALA A 113 9.74 -3.37 0.75
CA ALA A 113 8.61 -3.11 -0.13
C ALA A 113 7.98 -1.73 0.09
N ILE A 114 7.47 -1.17 -1.00
CA ILE A 114 6.56 -0.02 -0.98
C ILE A 114 5.12 -0.56 -0.99
N THR A 115 4.28 -0.03 -0.09
CA THR A 115 2.89 -0.52 0.06
C THR A 115 1.94 0.11 -0.93
N ASP A 116 2.05 1.42 -1.15
CA ASP A 116 1.24 2.13 -2.13
C ASP A 116 1.87 3.47 -2.52
N MET A 117 1.33 4.10 -3.56
CA MET A 117 1.76 5.42 -4.03
C MET A 117 0.65 6.19 -4.74
N ASP A 118 0.81 7.49 -4.84
CA ASP A 118 0.00 8.33 -5.71
C ASP A 118 0.81 9.55 -6.20
N TYR A 119 0.34 10.25 -7.22
CA TYR A 119 1.09 11.30 -7.91
C TYR A 119 0.28 12.57 -8.10
N ASN A 120 0.79 13.70 -7.59
CA ASN A 120 0.27 15.03 -7.93
C ASN A 120 0.93 15.50 -9.22
N VAL A 121 0.20 15.48 -10.33
CA VAL A 121 0.70 15.85 -11.65
C VAL A 121 0.98 17.35 -11.74
N ARG A 122 0.17 18.18 -11.06
CA ARG A 122 0.36 19.64 -11.07
C ARG A 122 1.61 20.09 -10.37
N GLN A 123 1.82 19.57 -9.16
CA GLN A 123 2.99 19.89 -8.35
C GLN A 123 4.20 19.04 -8.72
N LYS A 124 3.99 18.03 -9.58
CA LYS A 124 4.99 17.06 -10.03
C LYS A 124 5.66 16.34 -8.85
N LYS A 125 4.82 15.86 -7.94
CA LYS A 125 5.24 15.19 -6.70
C LYS A 125 4.71 13.78 -6.65
N LEU A 126 5.61 12.84 -6.40
CA LEU A 126 5.30 11.45 -6.11
C LEU A 126 5.18 11.30 -4.59
N TYR A 127 4.10 10.68 -4.14
CA TYR A 127 3.89 10.34 -2.74
C TYR A 127 3.94 8.83 -2.56
N VAL A 128 4.71 8.37 -1.59
CA VAL A 128 4.99 6.94 -1.39
C VAL A 128 4.76 6.55 0.06
N ALA A 129 3.98 5.50 0.28
CA ALA A 129 3.82 4.89 1.59
C ALA A 129 4.74 3.68 1.75
N SER A 130 5.39 3.61 2.91
CA SER A 130 6.15 2.44 3.35
C SER A 130 5.65 2.01 4.73
N GLU A 131 4.95 0.88 4.77
CA GLU A 131 4.49 0.29 6.02
C GLU A 131 5.69 -0.16 6.90
N GLU A 132 6.67 -0.86 6.33
CA GLU A 132 7.85 -1.34 7.08
C GLU A 132 8.68 -0.19 7.64
N GLY A 133 8.83 0.88 6.84
CA GLY A 133 9.56 2.08 7.24
C GLY A 133 8.77 3.02 8.16
N ASN A 134 7.48 2.74 8.44
CA ASN A 134 6.56 3.59 9.20
C ASN A 134 6.60 5.06 8.74
N LYS A 135 6.72 5.28 7.42
CA LYS A 135 7.00 6.59 6.82
C LYS A 135 6.16 6.85 5.58
N LEU A 136 5.76 8.12 5.43
CA LEU A 136 5.16 8.67 4.23
C LEU A 136 6.16 9.64 3.59
N LEU A 137 6.39 9.48 2.29
CA LEU A 137 7.43 10.18 1.54
C LEU A 137 6.82 11.08 0.47
N GLU A 138 7.43 12.23 0.24
CA GLU A 138 7.22 13.09 -0.92
C GLU A 138 8.53 13.14 -1.70
N VAL A 139 8.48 12.77 -2.97
CA VAL A 139 9.61 12.74 -3.90
C VAL A 139 9.33 13.73 -5.02
N ASN A 140 10.28 14.63 -5.31
CA ASN A 140 10.18 15.55 -6.43
C ASN A 140 10.83 14.97 -7.71
N GLU A 141 10.70 15.67 -8.84
CA GLU A 141 11.35 15.27 -10.11
C GLU A 141 12.88 15.18 -10.02
N THR A 142 13.52 15.92 -9.10
CA THR A 142 14.97 15.86 -8.89
C THR A 142 15.38 14.78 -7.87
N GLN A 143 14.47 13.87 -7.50
CA GLN A 143 14.67 12.80 -6.51
C GLN A 143 15.05 13.26 -5.09
N ASN A 144 14.80 14.53 -4.75
CA ASN A 144 14.84 15.00 -3.37
C ASN A 144 13.63 14.44 -2.60
N VAL A 145 13.90 13.90 -1.42
CA VAL A 145 12.92 13.18 -0.60
C VAL A 145 12.65 13.94 0.68
N ILE A 146 11.37 14.13 1.01
CA ILE A 146 10.92 14.60 2.32
C ILE A 146 10.11 13.47 2.96
N ALA A 147 10.42 13.14 4.21
CA ALA A 147 9.72 12.10 4.95
C ALA A 147 8.96 12.68 6.14
N VAL A 148 7.76 12.14 6.38
CA VAL A 148 7.08 12.19 7.68
C VAL A 148 7.15 10.78 8.28
N THR A 149 7.70 10.69 9.48
CA THR A 149 7.80 9.45 10.27
C THR A 149 6.77 9.48 11.40
N ASN A 150 6.64 8.36 12.13
CA ASN A 150 5.66 8.21 13.22
C ASN A 150 4.20 8.39 12.76
N VAL A 151 3.94 8.05 11.50
CA VAL A 151 2.60 8.08 10.89
C VAL A 151 1.86 6.76 11.04
N GLY A 152 2.37 5.86 11.89
CA GLY A 152 1.88 4.49 12.03
C GLY A 152 2.34 3.63 10.85
N LYS A 153 1.43 2.81 10.32
CA LYS A 153 1.68 1.87 9.23
C LYS A 153 0.91 2.31 7.98
N PRO A 154 1.47 3.20 7.16
CA PRO A 154 0.73 3.76 6.03
C PRO A 154 0.54 2.74 4.92
N SER A 155 -0.71 2.64 4.47
CA SER A 155 -1.19 1.86 3.34
C SER A 155 -2.28 2.65 2.61
N ARG A 156 -2.57 2.31 1.35
CA ARG A 156 -3.61 2.95 0.52
C ARG A 156 -3.52 4.47 0.50
N VAL A 157 -2.77 5.03 -0.44
CA VAL A 157 -2.49 6.46 -0.53
C VAL A 157 -3.38 7.12 -1.57
N ALA A 158 -3.93 8.29 -1.25
CA ALA A 158 -4.69 9.12 -2.18
C ALA A 158 -4.35 10.60 -1.95
N VAL A 159 -4.04 11.32 -3.03
CA VAL A 159 -3.55 12.69 -2.96
C VAL A 159 -4.61 13.67 -3.43
N ASP A 160 -4.93 14.63 -2.58
CA ASP A 160 -5.69 15.80 -2.99
C ASP A 160 -4.75 16.71 -3.77
N TRP A 161 -4.90 16.68 -5.09
CA TRP A 161 -4.03 17.43 -6.00
C TRP A 161 -4.20 18.95 -5.91
N VAL A 162 -5.31 19.41 -5.29
CA VAL A 162 -5.64 20.83 -5.11
C VAL A 162 -4.92 21.38 -3.88
N THR A 163 -5.08 20.72 -2.72
CA THR A 163 -4.47 21.18 -1.45
C THR A 163 -3.04 20.67 -1.22
N GLY A 164 -2.64 19.59 -1.90
CA GLY A 164 -1.39 18.87 -1.64
C GLY A 164 -1.43 18.00 -0.38
N ASN A 165 -2.61 17.81 0.21
CA ASN A 165 -2.81 16.88 1.32
C ASN A 165 -2.79 15.42 0.83
N VAL A 166 -2.23 14.55 1.65
CA VAL A 166 -2.09 13.12 1.37
C VAL A 166 -2.92 12.35 2.38
N TYR A 167 -3.91 11.62 1.89
CA TYR A 167 -4.79 10.76 2.66
C TYR A 167 -4.26 9.33 2.59
N PHE A 168 -4.27 8.65 3.72
CA PHE A 168 -3.82 7.26 3.79
C PHE A 168 -4.51 6.50 4.91
N VAL A 169 -4.44 5.17 4.82
CA VAL A 169 -4.91 4.25 5.84
C VAL A 169 -3.72 3.87 6.73
N ASP A 170 -3.82 4.16 8.01
CA ASP A 170 -2.92 3.66 9.04
C ASP A 170 -3.42 2.28 9.49
N THR A 171 -2.68 1.22 9.14
CA THR A 171 -3.01 -0.17 9.44
C THR A 171 -2.45 -0.65 10.77
N THR A 172 -2.07 0.28 11.67
CA THR A 172 -1.59 -0.07 13.01
C THR A 172 -2.57 -1.01 13.71
N PRO A 173 -2.12 -2.20 14.18
CA PRO A 173 -3.00 -3.19 14.77
C PRO A 173 -3.84 -2.62 15.92
N TYR A 174 -5.14 -2.94 15.94
CA TYR A 174 -6.13 -2.52 16.94
C TYR A 174 -6.46 -1.01 16.99
N ASP A 175 -5.78 -0.16 16.23
CA ASP A 175 -6.09 1.27 16.11
C ASP A 175 -5.98 1.74 14.66
N GLN A 176 -6.65 1.00 13.76
CA GLN A 176 -6.67 1.35 12.34
C GLN A 176 -7.45 2.65 12.09
N ARG A 177 -6.88 3.57 11.31
CA ARG A 177 -7.50 4.87 11.03
C ARG A 177 -7.23 5.35 9.62
N ILE A 178 -8.15 6.15 9.07
CA ILE A 178 -7.82 7.03 7.94
C ILE A 178 -7.21 8.31 8.50
N ARG A 179 -6.08 8.73 7.94
CA ARG A 179 -5.31 9.90 8.35
C ARG A 179 -5.03 10.78 7.15
N VAL A 180 -4.74 12.05 7.41
CA VAL A 180 -4.31 13.02 6.41
C VAL A 180 -3.04 13.68 6.86
N CYS A 181 -2.10 13.90 5.95
CA CYS A 181 -0.86 14.63 6.19
C CYS A 181 -0.55 15.59 5.06
N HIS A 182 0.04 16.74 5.40
CA HIS A 182 0.77 17.56 4.44
C HIS A 182 2.26 17.29 4.64
N VAL A 183 2.87 16.53 3.73
CA VAL A 183 4.23 15.99 3.89
C VAL A 183 5.29 17.09 4.07
N LYS A 184 5.36 18.06 3.15
CA LYS A 184 6.27 19.21 3.27
C LYS A 184 6.12 20.01 4.57
N ARG A 185 4.90 20.21 5.07
CA ARG A 185 4.62 20.94 6.32
C ARG A 185 4.83 20.09 7.57
N LYS A 186 4.99 18.76 7.43
CA LYS A 186 5.08 17.78 8.52
C LYS A 186 3.92 17.90 9.52
N ARG A 187 2.72 18.16 9.00
CA ARG A 187 1.48 18.27 9.75
C ARG A 187 0.59 17.10 9.39
N CYS A 188 -0.12 16.55 10.37
CA CYS A 188 -0.97 15.37 10.19
C CYS A 188 -2.17 15.44 11.13
N ALA A 189 -3.29 14.85 10.71
CA ALA A 189 -4.50 14.71 11.51
C ALA A 189 -5.07 13.30 11.37
N SER A 190 -5.63 12.77 12.46
CA SER A 190 -6.42 11.53 12.47
C SER A 190 -7.86 11.84 12.05
N LEU A 191 -8.41 11.16 11.05
CA LEU A 191 -9.76 11.46 10.55
C LEU A 191 -10.80 10.48 11.09
N LEU A 192 -10.72 9.23 10.64
CA LEU A 192 -11.77 8.23 10.84
C LEU A 192 -11.18 7.00 11.51
N LYS A 193 -11.78 6.56 12.60
CA LYS A 193 -11.42 5.28 13.22
C LYS A 193 -12.13 4.15 12.49
N LEU A 194 -11.35 3.17 12.04
CA LEU A 194 -11.86 2.01 11.34
C LEU A 194 -12.23 0.89 12.32
N PRO A 195 -13.20 0.03 11.96
CA PRO A 195 -13.50 -1.18 12.73
C PRO A 195 -12.27 -2.08 12.84
N SER A 196 -12.03 -2.67 14.01
CA SER A 196 -10.83 -3.47 14.27
C SER A 196 -10.70 -4.72 13.40
N ASP A 197 -11.83 -5.26 12.92
CA ASP A 197 -11.95 -6.45 12.07
C ASP A 197 -12.04 -6.12 10.57
N ALA A 198 -11.97 -4.85 10.20
CA ALA A 198 -12.07 -4.41 8.82
C ALA A 198 -10.69 -4.13 8.21
N THR A 199 -10.61 -4.22 6.89
CA THR A 199 -9.47 -3.79 6.09
C THR A 199 -9.94 -2.82 5.01
N VAL A 200 -9.15 -1.78 4.73
CA VAL A 200 -9.43 -0.88 3.62
C VAL A 200 -8.66 -1.35 2.40
N THR A 201 -9.38 -1.74 1.35
CA THR A 201 -8.77 -2.34 0.14
C THR A 201 -8.50 -1.34 -0.97
N ALA A 202 -9.20 -0.20 -0.97
CA ALA A 202 -9.00 0.91 -1.90
C ALA A 202 -9.40 2.22 -1.22
N LEU A 203 -8.70 3.31 -1.53
CA LEU A 203 -8.98 4.68 -1.08
C LEU A 203 -8.72 5.61 -2.27
N ILE A 204 -9.64 6.51 -2.56
CA ILE A 204 -9.47 7.60 -3.53
C ILE A 204 -10.04 8.89 -2.96
N VAL A 205 -9.57 10.03 -3.47
CA VAL A 205 -10.07 11.37 -3.10
C VAL A 205 -10.53 12.11 -4.34
N GLU A 206 -11.61 12.87 -4.18
CA GLU A 206 -12.20 13.70 -5.22
C GLU A 206 -12.38 15.13 -4.68
N PRO A 207 -11.39 16.03 -4.89
CA PRO A 207 -11.44 17.41 -4.44
C PRO A 207 -12.58 18.23 -5.05
N SER A 208 -13.06 17.93 -6.27
CA SER A 208 -14.12 18.73 -6.89
C SER A 208 -15.48 18.61 -6.20
N SER A 209 -15.70 17.53 -5.45
CA SER A 209 -16.89 17.30 -4.63
C SER A 209 -16.57 17.25 -3.13
N SER A 210 -15.32 17.55 -2.73
CA SER A 210 -14.85 17.51 -1.35
C SER A 210 -15.10 16.15 -0.66
N ARG A 211 -15.01 15.03 -1.40
CA ARG A 211 -15.29 13.67 -0.91
C ARG A 211 -14.08 12.75 -1.03
N MET A 212 -14.04 11.77 -0.14
CA MET A 212 -13.23 10.56 -0.28
C MET A 212 -14.13 9.34 -0.41
N PHE A 213 -13.66 8.32 -1.14
CA PHE A 213 -14.34 7.04 -1.29
C PHE A 213 -13.38 5.92 -0.93
N TYR A 214 -13.83 4.96 -0.15
CA TYR A 214 -13.00 3.85 0.29
C TYR A 214 -13.79 2.58 0.50
N CYS A 215 -13.14 1.45 0.22
CA CYS A 215 -13.74 0.13 0.36
C CYS A 215 -13.37 -0.49 1.70
N VAL A 216 -14.35 -0.68 2.56
CA VAL A 216 -14.20 -1.35 3.86
C VAL A 216 -14.60 -2.81 3.70
N THR A 217 -13.63 -3.71 3.76
CA THR A 217 -13.84 -5.15 3.56
C THR A 217 -13.84 -5.88 4.89
N ARG A 218 -14.85 -6.73 5.11
CA ARG A 218 -14.95 -7.66 6.24
C ARG A 218 -15.26 -9.06 5.70
N LYS A 219 -14.35 -10.00 5.89
CA LYS A 219 -14.43 -11.36 5.33
C LYS A 219 -14.55 -11.34 3.79
N LEU A 220 -15.74 -11.53 3.23
CA LEU A 220 -16.00 -11.61 1.78
C LEU A 220 -16.91 -10.48 1.26
N GLU A 221 -17.42 -9.64 2.14
CA GLU A 221 -18.28 -8.51 1.79
C GLU A 221 -17.48 -7.21 1.95
N SER A 222 -17.60 -6.33 0.97
CA SER A 222 -17.02 -5.00 0.98
C SER A 222 -18.14 -3.97 0.93
N VAL A 223 -18.10 -3.00 1.82
CA VAL A 223 -19.00 -1.85 1.78
C VAL A 223 -18.19 -0.64 1.34
N ILE A 224 -18.68 0.06 0.32
CA ILE A 224 -18.08 1.30 -0.16
C ILE A 224 -18.60 2.41 0.75
N TRP A 225 -17.70 3.09 1.43
CA TRP A 225 -18.03 4.22 2.29
C TRP A 225 -17.56 5.51 1.63
N THR A 226 -18.27 6.59 1.90
CA THR A 226 -17.84 7.94 1.58
C THR A 226 -17.83 8.80 2.83
N ALA A 227 -16.95 9.80 2.81
CA ALA A 227 -16.87 10.86 3.81
C ALA A 227 -16.37 12.11 3.09
N ASN A 228 -16.58 13.28 3.68
CA ASN A 228 -15.91 14.47 3.17
C ASN A 228 -14.39 14.42 3.43
N LEU A 229 -13.62 15.30 2.79
CA LEU A 229 -12.16 15.36 2.98
C LEU A 229 -11.74 15.77 4.40
N ALA A 230 -12.64 16.36 5.20
CA ALA A 230 -12.42 16.61 6.61
C ALA A 230 -12.70 15.39 7.53
N GLY A 231 -13.05 14.23 6.97
CA GLY A 231 -13.32 13.00 7.74
C GLY A 231 -14.65 13.00 8.49
N ARG A 232 -15.68 13.66 7.96
CA ARG A 232 -17.02 13.78 8.55
C ARG A 232 -18.10 13.36 7.53
N HIS A 233 -19.34 13.30 8.01
CA HIS A 233 -20.50 12.86 7.22
C HIS A 233 -20.28 11.51 6.54
N VAL A 234 -19.87 10.52 7.34
CA VAL A 234 -19.62 9.16 6.85
C VAL A 234 -20.93 8.49 6.49
N THR A 235 -21.04 7.99 5.26
CA THR A 235 -22.20 7.23 4.77
C THR A 235 -21.74 6.00 3.99
N ASP A 236 -22.50 4.92 4.07
CA ASP A 236 -22.35 3.76 3.19
C ASP A 236 -23.07 4.02 1.86
N LEU A 237 -22.41 3.71 0.74
CA LEU A 237 -22.95 3.92 -0.61
C LEU A 237 -23.54 2.65 -1.19
N ALA A 238 -22.78 1.57 -1.17
CA ALA A 238 -23.20 0.30 -1.74
C ALA A 238 -22.37 -0.85 -1.18
N THR A 239 -22.98 -2.03 -1.15
CA THR A 239 -22.31 -3.30 -0.82
C THR A 239 -21.93 -4.01 -2.11
N VAL A 240 -20.67 -4.41 -2.21
CA VAL A 240 -20.09 -5.16 -3.32
C VAL A 240 -19.31 -6.36 -2.78
N ARG A 241 -19.03 -7.35 -3.63
CA ARG A 241 -18.27 -8.55 -3.23
C ARG A 241 -16.81 -8.34 -3.55
N ASN A 242 -16.00 -8.26 -2.49
CA ASN A 242 -14.55 -8.14 -2.61
C ASN A 242 -14.11 -6.98 -3.52
N CYS A 243 -14.27 -5.76 -3.03
CA CYS A 243 -13.81 -4.54 -3.71
C CYS A 243 -12.28 -4.49 -3.76
N THR A 244 -11.71 -4.31 -4.95
CA THR A 244 -10.27 -4.36 -5.21
C THR A 244 -9.71 -3.09 -5.84
N GLY A 245 -10.57 -2.15 -6.24
CA GLY A 245 -10.16 -0.89 -6.85
C GLY A 245 -11.33 0.07 -6.99
N LEU A 246 -11.03 1.36 -6.91
CA LEU A 246 -11.96 2.47 -7.07
C LEU A 246 -11.38 3.47 -8.07
N ALA A 247 -12.23 4.07 -8.90
CA ALA A 247 -11.88 5.22 -9.72
C ALA A 247 -13.05 6.19 -9.79
N ALA A 248 -12.77 7.49 -9.70
CA ALA A 248 -13.76 8.55 -9.80
C ALA A 248 -13.65 9.24 -11.17
N ASP A 249 -14.77 9.37 -11.86
CA ASP A 249 -14.92 10.31 -12.97
C ASP A 249 -15.42 11.64 -12.40
N SER A 250 -14.49 12.58 -12.22
CA SER A 250 -14.73 13.90 -11.67
C SER A 250 -15.66 14.76 -12.52
N PHE A 251 -15.68 14.57 -13.84
CA PHE A 251 -16.50 15.37 -14.75
C PHE A 251 -17.96 14.90 -14.74
N LYS A 252 -18.18 13.59 -14.79
CA LYS A 252 -19.54 13.00 -14.80
C LYS A 252 -20.10 12.69 -13.42
N LYS A 253 -19.30 12.86 -12.37
CA LYS A 253 -19.64 12.49 -10.97
C LYS A 253 -20.05 11.03 -10.85
N LYS A 254 -19.29 10.14 -11.51
CA LYS A 254 -19.52 8.69 -11.48
C LYS A 254 -18.38 7.98 -10.75
N LEU A 255 -18.73 7.01 -9.92
CA LEU A 255 -17.79 6.15 -9.22
C LEU A 255 -17.75 4.78 -9.92
N TYR A 256 -16.55 4.30 -10.18
CA TYR A 256 -16.28 2.99 -10.77
C TYR A 256 -15.61 2.08 -9.75
N VAL A 257 -16.07 0.84 -9.69
CA VAL A 257 -15.66 -0.13 -8.67
C VAL A 257 -15.29 -1.45 -9.32
N ALA A 258 -14.14 -1.99 -8.94
CA ALA A 258 -13.70 -3.32 -9.31
C ALA A 258 -14.14 -4.30 -8.22
N GLU A 259 -14.87 -5.35 -8.61
CA GLU A 259 -15.28 -6.46 -7.77
C GLU A 259 -14.72 -7.77 -8.37
N THR A 260 -14.38 -8.73 -7.51
CA THR A 260 -13.73 -9.99 -7.93
C THR A 260 -14.50 -11.26 -7.53
N GLY A 261 -15.74 -11.14 -7.05
CA GLY A 261 -16.58 -12.28 -6.67
C GLY A 261 -17.98 -12.32 -7.30
N PRO A 262 -18.17 -12.47 -8.63
CA PRO A 262 -17.24 -12.67 -9.74
C PRO A 262 -16.70 -11.36 -10.31
N ALA A 263 -15.86 -11.41 -11.36
CA ALA A 263 -15.17 -10.24 -11.88
C ALA A 263 -16.12 -9.28 -12.62
N HIS A 264 -16.30 -8.09 -12.06
CA HIS A 264 -17.10 -7.02 -12.65
C HIS A 264 -16.41 -5.67 -12.51
N ILE A 265 -16.72 -4.77 -13.45
CA ILE A 265 -16.59 -3.32 -13.22
C ILE A 265 -17.99 -2.76 -13.10
N ILE A 266 -18.27 -2.17 -11.96
CA ILE A 266 -19.54 -1.55 -11.60
C ILE A 266 -19.39 -0.04 -11.70
N ARG A 267 -20.45 0.63 -12.13
CA ARG A 267 -20.58 2.09 -12.09
C ARG A 267 -21.77 2.47 -11.20
N MET A 268 -21.61 3.54 -10.43
CA MET A 268 -22.68 4.20 -9.69
C MET A 268 -22.43 5.71 -9.66
N ASP A 269 -23.40 6.45 -9.15
CA ASP A 269 -23.27 7.89 -8.91
C ASP A 269 -22.58 8.12 -7.55
N TYR A 270 -22.13 9.33 -7.25
CA TYR A 270 -21.47 9.63 -5.96
C TYR A 270 -22.39 9.45 -4.74
N GLU A 271 -23.68 9.37 -4.98
CA GLU A 271 -24.76 9.14 -4.02
C GLU A 271 -25.10 7.64 -3.87
N GLY A 272 -24.45 6.76 -4.64
CA GLY A 272 -24.69 5.31 -4.63
C GLY A 272 -25.89 4.86 -5.49
N GLU A 273 -26.56 5.81 -6.16
CA GLU A 273 -27.65 5.53 -7.10
C GLU A 273 -27.13 5.03 -8.46
N ASN A 274 -28.05 4.56 -9.31
CA ASN A 274 -27.74 4.11 -10.69
C ASN A 274 -26.66 3.03 -10.77
N PHE A 275 -26.66 2.12 -9.80
CA PHE A 275 -25.75 0.99 -9.69
C PHE A 275 -25.91 0.02 -10.87
N ASN A 276 -24.93 0.01 -11.76
CA ASN A 276 -24.97 -0.75 -13.01
C ASN A 276 -23.66 -1.50 -13.26
N LYS A 277 -23.74 -2.77 -13.65
CA LYS A 277 -22.59 -3.54 -14.13
C LYS A 277 -22.27 -3.12 -15.55
N ILE A 278 -21.16 -2.40 -15.75
CA ILE A 278 -20.79 -1.90 -17.07
C ILE A 278 -19.97 -2.92 -17.87
N LEU A 279 -19.18 -3.74 -17.17
CA LEU A 279 -18.39 -4.82 -17.74
C LEU A 279 -18.62 -6.06 -16.87
N SER A 280 -19.19 -7.10 -17.47
CA SER A 280 -19.49 -8.39 -16.85
C SER A 280 -19.21 -9.51 -17.82
N ASP A 281 -18.78 -10.67 -17.31
CA ASP A 281 -18.56 -11.91 -18.07
C ASP A 281 -17.62 -11.75 -19.29
N HIS A 282 -16.78 -10.73 -19.28
CA HIS A 282 -15.81 -10.51 -20.36
C HIS A 282 -14.61 -11.46 -20.15
N PRO A 283 -14.18 -12.23 -21.16
CA PRO A 283 -13.15 -13.27 -21.00
C PRO A 283 -11.78 -12.73 -20.53
N ARG A 284 -11.51 -11.45 -20.80
CA ARG A 284 -10.30 -10.71 -20.39
C ARG A 284 -10.44 -9.96 -19.06
N LEU A 285 -11.60 -9.99 -18.41
CA LEU A 285 -11.82 -9.35 -17.11
C LEU A 285 -11.67 -10.43 -16.04
N GLN A 286 -10.43 -10.76 -15.69
CA GLN A 286 -10.13 -11.73 -14.62
C GLN A 286 -9.56 -10.95 -13.45
N ALA A 287 -10.30 -10.92 -12.34
CA ALA A 287 -9.91 -10.27 -11.09
C ALA A 287 -9.25 -8.88 -11.27
N PRO A 288 -10.00 -7.85 -11.69
CA PRO A 288 -9.46 -6.49 -11.81
C PRO A 288 -9.00 -5.95 -10.45
N HIS A 289 -7.82 -5.33 -10.36
CA HIS A 289 -7.26 -4.66 -9.18
C HIS A 289 -6.71 -3.29 -9.54
N GLY A 290 -6.99 -2.29 -8.71
CA GLY A 290 -6.64 -0.89 -9.00
C GLY A 290 -7.36 -0.37 -10.24
N LEU A 291 -8.05 0.77 -10.12
CA LEU A 291 -8.76 1.35 -11.25
C LEU A 291 -8.25 2.75 -11.49
N VAL A 292 -8.02 3.09 -12.76
CA VAL A 292 -7.74 4.46 -13.17
C VAL A 292 -8.51 4.74 -14.46
N ILE A 293 -9.18 5.89 -14.54
CA ILE A 293 -9.90 6.32 -15.73
C ILE A 293 -9.03 7.34 -16.46
N PHE A 294 -8.86 7.15 -17.77
CA PHE A 294 -8.22 8.13 -18.62
C PHE A 294 -8.84 8.10 -20.02
N GLU A 295 -9.28 9.27 -20.49
CA GLU A 295 -10.03 9.44 -21.74
C GLU A 295 -11.28 8.55 -21.79
N ASP A 296 -11.32 7.61 -22.75
CA ASP A 296 -12.46 6.73 -23.01
C ASP A 296 -12.31 5.37 -22.35
N TYR A 297 -11.21 5.17 -21.61
CA TYR A 297 -10.80 3.87 -21.11
C TYR A 297 -10.73 3.84 -19.59
N ILE A 298 -11.11 2.69 -19.04
CA ILE A 298 -10.76 2.30 -17.68
C ILE A 298 -9.59 1.32 -17.74
N TYR A 299 -8.57 1.60 -16.95
CA TYR A 299 -7.34 0.81 -16.82
C TYR A 299 -7.37 0.03 -15.51
N TYR A 300 -6.85 -1.19 -15.52
CA TYR A 300 -6.80 -2.06 -14.34
C TYR A 300 -5.65 -3.08 -14.42
N LEU A 301 -5.10 -3.43 -13.27
CA LEU A 301 -4.18 -4.57 -13.16
C LEU A 301 -5.01 -5.86 -13.08
N GLU A 302 -4.54 -6.90 -13.75
CA GLU A 302 -5.12 -8.24 -13.64
C GLU A 302 -4.40 -9.00 -12.51
N ALA A 303 -5.16 -9.53 -11.53
CA ALA A 303 -4.60 -10.19 -10.35
C ALA A 303 -3.62 -11.30 -10.71
N ASN A 304 -2.56 -11.46 -9.90
CA ASN A 304 -1.55 -12.53 -10.07
C ASN A 304 -0.93 -12.54 -11.48
N SER A 305 -1.01 -11.42 -12.19
CA SER A 305 -0.47 -11.26 -13.53
C SER A 305 0.41 -10.02 -13.58
N PHE A 306 1.24 -9.98 -14.59
CA PHE A 306 2.13 -8.86 -14.89
C PHE A 306 1.56 -7.99 -16.01
N ARG A 307 0.23 -7.81 -16.01
CA ARG A 307 -0.52 -7.22 -17.12
C ARG A 307 -1.37 -6.05 -16.65
N LEU A 308 -1.20 -4.92 -17.33
CA LEU A 308 -2.11 -3.79 -17.29
C LEU A 308 -3.03 -3.86 -18.51
N SER A 309 -4.32 -3.97 -18.26
CA SER A 309 -5.36 -4.04 -19.26
C SER A 309 -6.22 -2.79 -19.25
N ARG A 310 -6.93 -2.54 -20.35
CA ARG A 310 -7.87 -1.43 -20.46
C ARG A 310 -9.14 -1.85 -21.21
N CYS A 311 -10.25 -1.22 -20.87
CA CYS A 311 -11.54 -1.41 -21.56
C CYS A 311 -12.15 -0.07 -21.94
N GLN A 312 -12.75 0.02 -23.12
CA GLN A 312 -13.56 1.17 -23.50
C GLN A 312 -14.82 1.25 -22.63
N LEU A 313 -15.06 2.42 -22.07
CA LEU A 313 -16.24 2.72 -21.25
C LEU A 313 -17.47 3.07 -22.10
N TYR A 314 -17.23 3.57 -23.32
CA TYR A 314 -18.23 4.15 -24.20
C TYR A 314 -18.34 3.35 -25.50
N GLY A 315 -19.55 3.31 -26.08
CA GLY A 315 -19.81 2.60 -27.33
C GLY A 315 -19.66 1.07 -27.22
N ALA A 316 -19.03 0.45 -28.22
CA ALA A 316 -18.82 -1.01 -28.27
C ALA A 316 -17.67 -1.40 -27.33
N LYS A 317 -17.97 -1.54 -26.03
CA LYS A 317 -17.08 -1.83 -24.89
C LYS A 317 -16.05 -2.93 -25.16
N HIS A 318 -14.93 -2.58 -25.79
CA HIS A 318 -13.83 -3.49 -26.13
C HIS A 318 -12.73 -3.43 -25.07
N CYS A 319 -12.24 -4.60 -24.65
CA CYS A 319 -11.14 -4.72 -23.70
C CYS A 319 -9.88 -5.31 -24.35
N GLU A 320 -8.71 -4.76 -24.06
CA GLU A 320 -7.42 -5.20 -24.58
C GLU A 320 -6.32 -5.04 -23.52
N THR A 321 -5.21 -5.77 -23.70
CA THR A 321 -4.01 -5.57 -22.90
C THR A 321 -3.30 -4.31 -23.37
N TYR A 322 -3.00 -3.39 -22.45
CA TYR A 322 -2.35 -2.13 -22.78
C TYR A 322 -0.82 -2.26 -22.78
N VAL A 323 -0.24 -2.86 -21.72
CA VAL A 323 1.19 -3.13 -21.64
C VAL A 323 1.44 -4.63 -21.67
N TYR A 324 2.17 -5.08 -22.68
CA TYR A 324 2.48 -6.50 -22.93
C TYR A 324 3.71 -7.01 -22.16
N ARG A 325 4.52 -6.12 -21.59
CA ARG A 325 5.73 -6.49 -20.87
C ARG A 325 5.38 -7.14 -19.55
N VAL A 326 6.13 -8.16 -19.17
CA VAL A 326 6.09 -8.74 -17.84
C VAL A 326 6.70 -7.75 -16.86
N PHE A 327 5.87 -7.03 -16.10
CA PHE A 327 6.32 -6.24 -14.96
C PHE A 327 5.51 -6.56 -13.70
N ASP A 328 6.20 -6.75 -12.58
CA ASP A 328 5.61 -6.94 -11.25
C ASP A 328 5.12 -5.60 -10.70
N ALA A 329 3.80 -5.47 -10.58
CA ALA A 329 3.14 -4.26 -10.10
C ALA A 329 2.15 -4.58 -8.98
N ASN A 330 2.42 -4.03 -7.79
CA ASN A 330 1.49 -4.09 -6.67
C ASN A 330 0.35 -3.05 -6.80
N THR A 331 0.69 -1.88 -7.34
CA THR A 331 -0.20 -0.73 -7.53
C THR A 331 0.30 0.08 -8.73
N PHE A 332 -0.59 0.87 -9.32
CA PHE A 332 -0.24 1.75 -10.44
C PHE A 332 -1.08 3.03 -10.43
N VAL A 333 -0.53 4.09 -11.01
CA VAL A 333 -1.25 5.33 -11.31
C VAL A 333 -0.87 5.81 -12.72
N ILE A 334 -1.75 6.58 -13.36
CA ILE A 334 -1.46 7.20 -14.66
C ILE A 334 -0.98 8.63 -14.42
N ARG A 335 0.20 8.96 -14.93
CA ARG A 335 0.74 10.32 -14.97
C ARG A 335 0.42 10.95 -16.32
N HIS A 336 -0.51 11.90 -16.31
CA HIS A 336 -0.89 12.73 -17.46
C HIS A 336 -1.48 14.06 -16.99
N GLU A 337 -1.20 15.17 -17.67
CA GLU A 337 -1.63 16.52 -17.24
C GLU A 337 -3.15 16.70 -17.13
N SER A 338 -3.91 16.06 -18.02
CA SER A 338 -5.38 16.13 -18.04
C SER A 338 -6.09 15.27 -16.99
N ILE A 339 -5.39 14.41 -16.23
CA ILE A 339 -6.05 13.49 -15.28
C ILE A 339 -6.55 14.22 -14.02
N GLN A 340 -5.97 15.37 -13.69
CA GLN A 340 -6.29 16.18 -12.51
C GLN A 340 -6.84 17.55 -12.94
N ARG A 341 -8.15 17.74 -12.75
CA ARG A 341 -8.94 18.92 -13.20
C ARG A 341 -8.44 20.28 -12.75
N ASP A 342 -8.00 21.11 -13.71
CA ASP A 342 -7.35 22.41 -13.50
C ASP A 342 -8.25 23.60 -13.22
N ASP A 343 -9.55 23.38 -13.31
CA ASP A 343 -10.59 24.35 -12.99
C ASP A 343 -10.98 24.40 -11.51
N ILE A 344 -10.45 23.48 -10.67
CA ILE A 344 -10.75 23.44 -9.24
C ILE A 344 -9.87 24.41 -8.45
N VAL A 345 -10.50 25.28 -7.66
CA VAL A 345 -9.85 26.30 -6.83
C VAL A 345 -9.47 25.73 -5.47
N ASN A 346 -8.30 26.10 -4.96
CA ASN A 346 -7.87 25.74 -3.61
C ASN A 346 -8.50 26.67 -2.56
N GLU A 347 -9.58 26.23 -1.92
CA GLU A 347 -10.24 26.98 -0.83
C GLU A 347 -9.39 27.10 0.45
N CYS A 348 -8.37 26.25 0.61
CA CYS A 348 -7.47 26.28 1.76
C CYS A 348 -6.27 27.22 1.58
N GLU A 349 -6.09 27.86 0.42
CA GLU A 349 -4.91 28.69 0.12
C GLU A 349 -4.77 29.86 1.11
N ASP A 350 -5.87 30.57 1.37
CA ASP A 350 -5.90 31.76 2.25
C ASP A 350 -6.29 31.44 3.70
N VAL A 351 -6.43 30.16 4.05
CA VAL A 351 -6.89 29.72 5.38
C VAL A 351 -5.69 29.37 6.26
N VAL A 352 -5.55 30.12 7.36
CA VAL A 352 -4.50 29.87 8.36
C VAL A 352 -5.00 28.87 9.40
N CYS A 353 -4.46 27.66 9.35
CA CYS A 353 -4.69 26.61 10.36
C CYS A 353 -3.42 26.31 11.15
N ASP A 354 -3.55 26.04 12.44
CA ASP A 354 -2.44 25.58 13.29
C ASP A 354 -1.85 24.23 12.85
N ASN A 355 -2.64 23.38 12.18
CA ASN A 355 -2.25 22.05 11.74
C ASN A 355 -2.64 21.76 10.27
N ILE A 356 -3.77 21.10 10.00
CA ILE A 356 -4.21 20.76 8.62
C ILE A 356 -5.45 21.57 8.23
N CYS A 357 -5.50 22.03 6.98
CA CYS A 357 -6.73 22.52 6.34
C CYS A 357 -7.23 21.45 5.36
N ALA A 358 -8.49 21.04 5.48
CA ALA A 358 -9.16 20.14 4.54
C ALA A 358 -10.53 20.72 4.18
N VAL A 359 -11.02 20.43 2.97
CA VAL A 359 -12.27 20.99 2.46
C VAL A 359 -13.46 20.11 2.86
N ASP A 360 -14.56 20.72 3.29
CA ASP A 360 -15.85 20.10 3.55
C ASP A 360 -16.89 20.66 2.55
N GLU A 361 -18.11 20.12 2.52
CA GLU A 361 -19.22 20.66 1.72
C GLU A 361 -19.56 22.12 2.14
N ASP A 362 -19.33 22.48 3.40
CA ASP A 362 -19.47 23.84 3.95
C ASP A 362 -18.20 24.71 3.76
N GLY A 363 -17.21 24.25 2.99
CA GLY A 363 -15.94 24.93 2.76
C GLY A 363 -14.79 24.50 3.70
N PRO A 364 -13.69 25.26 3.79
CA PRO A 364 -12.45 24.82 4.41
C PRO A 364 -12.55 24.70 5.93
N LYS A 365 -12.04 23.59 6.47
CA LYS A 365 -12.02 23.27 7.90
C LYS A 365 -10.59 23.04 8.38
N CYS A 366 -10.25 23.64 9.52
CA CYS A 366 -8.99 23.40 10.20
C CYS A 366 -9.11 22.20 11.16
N LEU A 367 -8.22 21.22 11.00
CA LEU A 367 -8.18 19.96 11.74
C LEU A 367 -6.96 19.89 12.65
N CYS A 368 -7.18 19.48 13.90
CA CYS A 368 -6.13 19.20 14.88
C CYS A 368 -5.61 17.76 14.77
N ASP A 369 -4.57 17.43 15.53
CA ASP A 369 -3.87 16.13 15.44
C ASP A 369 -4.82 14.93 15.65
N ASP A 370 -5.81 15.08 16.53
CA ASP A 370 -6.83 14.08 16.85
C ASP A 370 -8.03 14.08 15.87
N GLY A 371 -8.06 15.00 14.91
CA GLY A 371 -9.18 15.22 13.98
C GLY A 371 -10.24 16.20 14.45
N ALA A 372 -10.11 16.75 15.66
CA ALA A 372 -11.05 17.74 16.15
C ALA A 372 -10.97 19.04 15.32
N LEU A 373 -12.10 19.73 15.17
CA LEU A 373 -12.12 21.03 14.52
C LEU A 373 -11.45 22.08 15.41
N ALA A 374 -10.49 22.80 14.81
CA ALA A 374 -9.85 23.93 15.45
C ALA A 374 -10.84 25.09 15.65
N LYS A 375 -10.74 25.80 16.77
CA LYS A 375 -11.56 26.99 17.03
C LYS A 375 -10.80 28.21 16.52
N ARG A 376 -11.37 28.91 15.52
CA ARG A 376 -10.72 30.07 14.84
C ARG A 376 -9.33 29.71 14.29
N GLY A 377 -9.21 28.53 13.69
CA GLY A 377 -7.95 28.02 13.13
C GLY A 377 -6.95 27.50 14.17
N LYS A 378 -7.23 27.66 15.48
CA LYS A 378 -6.33 27.23 16.55
C LYS A 378 -6.74 25.94 17.22
N CYS A 379 -5.75 25.08 17.46
CA CYS A 379 -5.96 23.83 18.17
C CYS A 379 -5.94 24.08 19.69
N PRO A 380 -6.80 23.38 20.46
CA PRO A 380 -6.74 23.46 21.91
C PRO A 380 -5.36 22.99 22.37
N GLU A 381 -4.71 23.78 23.22
CA GLU A 381 -3.45 23.37 23.83
C GLU A 381 -3.72 22.10 24.66
N VAL A 382 -3.06 21.01 24.30
CA VAL A 382 -3.08 19.78 25.10
C VAL A 382 -2.33 20.09 26.40
N ASP A 383 -2.98 19.90 27.56
CA ASP A 383 -2.31 20.06 28.85
C ASP A 383 -1.10 19.15 28.86
N LYS A 384 0.10 19.72 29.06
CA LYS A 384 1.38 18.99 29.06
C LYS A 384 1.39 17.82 30.04
N LYS A 385 0.52 17.83 31.06
CA LYS A 385 0.34 16.72 32.01
C LYS A 385 -0.36 15.49 31.41
N LEU A 386 -1.16 15.68 30.36
CA LEU A 386 -1.92 14.63 29.66
C LEU A 386 -1.16 14.04 28.47
N VAL A 387 -0.06 14.68 28.04
CA VAL A 387 0.83 14.14 27.01
C VAL A 387 1.62 12.99 27.63
N PRO A 388 1.55 11.75 27.11
CA PRO A 388 2.37 10.67 27.61
C PRO A 388 3.83 11.08 27.46
N LEU A 389 4.61 10.97 28.54
CA LEU A 389 6.06 11.09 28.45
C LEU A 389 6.54 10.07 27.42
N PHE A 390 7.61 10.37 26.68
CA PHE A 390 8.13 9.63 25.52
C PHE A 390 8.37 8.12 25.73
N ASN A 391 8.16 7.63 26.96
CA ASN A 391 8.31 6.25 27.39
C ASN A 391 6.96 5.56 27.69
N GLY A 392 5.81 6.22 27.50
CA GLY A 392 4.47 5.66 27.67
C GLY A 392 3.93 5.65 29.11
N TRP A 393 4.59 6.33 30.04
CA TRP A 393 4.22 6.32 31.47
C TRP A 393 3.59 7.65 31.85
N SER A 394 2.47 7.60 32.55
CA SER A 394 1.90 8.75 33.24
C SER A 394 2.82 9.19 34.40
N TYR A 395 2.73 10.46 34.80
CA TYR A 395 3.51 10.99 35.92
C TYR A 395 3.28 10.22 37.24
N GLU A 396 2.08 9.66 37.43
CA GLU A 396 1.74 8.86 38.60
C GLU A 396 2.41 7.48 38.59
N GLU A 397 2.52 6.83 37.43
CA GLU A 397 3.21 5.54 37.27
C GLU A 397 4.72 5.68 37.50
N LEU A 398 5.33 6.79 37.07
CA LEU A 398 6.75 7.07 37.28
C LEU A 398 7.09 7.23 38.78
N LYS A 399 6.19 7.87 39.54
CA LYS A 399 6.33 8.05 40.99
C LYS A 399 6.20 6.70 41.73
N SER A 400 5.30 5.84 41.27
CA SER A 400 5.15 4.47 41.78
C SER A 400 6.40 3.61 41.50
N ALA A 401 6.92 3.63 40.27
CA ALA A 401 8.13 2.88 39.92
C ALA A 401 9.37 3.34 40.68
N HIS A 402 9.59 4.65 40.84
CA HIS A 402 10.73 5.17 41.62
C HIS A 402 10.68 4.71 43.09
N SER A 403 9.48 4.61 43.68
CA SER A 403 9.31 4.09 45.04
C SER A 403 9.68 2.61 45.14
N VAL A 404 9.33 1.80 44.13
CA VAL A 404 9.62 0.35 44.10
C VAL A 404 11.09 0.08 43.77
N SER A 405 11.71 0.87 42.87
CA SER A 405 13.13 0.72 42.56
C SER A 405 14.04 1.09 43.74
N PHE A 406 13.68 2.12 44.51
CA PHE A 406 14.47 2.53 45.67
C PHE A 406 14.49 1.46 46.77
N THR A 407 13.36 0.81 47.04
CA THR A 407 13.28 -0.25 48.07
C THR A 407 14.09 -1.49 47.68
N ILE A 408 14.10 -1.87 46.39
CA ILE A 408 14.91 -2.99 45.89
C ILE A 408 16.40 -2.67 46.00
N ILE A 409 16.83 -1.46 45.61
CA ILE A 409 18.24 -1.06 45.66
C ILE A 409 18.75 -1.05 47.11
N VAL A 410 17.96 -0.50 48.05
CA VAL A 410 18.31 -0.50 49.48
C VAL A 410 18.37 -1.92 50.04
N GLY A 411 17.46 -2.82 49.62
CA GLY A 411 17.48 -4.24 49.99
C GLY A 411 18.72 -4.98 49.50
N VAL A 412 19.14 -4.76 48.25
CA VAL A 412 20.34 -5.39 47.68
C VAL A 412 21.61 -4.87 48.36
N LEU A 413 21.72 -3.57 48.61
CA LEU A 413 22.87 -2.99 49.28
C LEU A 413 23.01 -3.46 50.74
N SER A 414 21.90 -3.64 51.44
CA SER A 414 21.91 -4.17 52.81
C SER A 414 22.32 -5.65 52.85
N LEU A 415 21.88 -6.47 51.89
CA LEU A 415 22.35 -7.85 51.75
C LEU A 415 23.84 -7.96 51.44
N ILE A 416 24.37 -7.08 50.57
CA ILE A 416 25.81 -7.01 50.27
C ILE A 416 26.60 -6.63 51.52
N ALA A 417 26.12 -5.66 52.30
CA ALA A 417 26.78 -5.26 53.54
C ALA A 417 26.79 -6.39 54.58
N ILE A 418 25.70 -7.15 54.71
CA ILE A 418 25.63 -8.33 55.59
C ILE A 418 26.62 -9.40 55.12
N TYR A 419 26.68 -9.69 53.82
CA TYR A 419 27.61 -10.67 53.26
C TYR A 419 29.07 -10.27 53.52
N LEU A 420 29.43 -9.01 53.29
CA LEU A 420 30.77 -8.50 53.57
C LEU A 420 31.10 -8.57 55.07
N GLY A 421 30.15 -8.26 55.95
CA GLY A 421 30.32 -8.42 57.40
C GLY A 421 30.61 -9.86 57.82
N VAL A 422 29.84 -10.82 57.28
CA VAL A 422 30.05 -12.25 57.54
C VAL A 422 31.40 -12.72 56.97
N PHE A 423 31.77 -12.28 55.77
CA PHE A 423 33.05 -12.61 55.14
C PHE A 423 34.22 -12.12 55.97
N VAL A 424 34.19 -10.86 56.42
CA VAL A 424 35.24 -10.27 57.27
C VAL A 424 35.31 -11.02 58.60
N TYR A 425 34.19 -11.31 59.25
CA TYR A 425 34.15 -12.08 60.49
C TYR A 425 34.74 -13.49 60.30
N TYR A 426 34.37 -14.18 59.23
CA TYR A 426 34.86 -15.53 58.96
C TYR A 426 36.38 -15.57 58.73
N HIS A 427 36.90 -14.64 57.92
CA HIS A 427 38.32 -14.65 57.54
C HIS A 427 39.24 -14.03 58.59
N PHE A 428 38.80 -12.99 59.29
CA PHE A 428 39.66 -12.24 60.22
C PHE A 428 39.43 -12.59 61.69
N VAL A 429 38.30 -13.22 62.06
CA VAL A 429 38.01 -13.60 63.45
C VAL A 429 37.93 -15.11 63.63
N TYR A 430 37.20 -15.82 62.76
CA TYR A 430 36.98 -17.26 62.91
C TYR A 430 38.17 -18.11 62.47
N LEU A 431 38.72 -17.89 61.26
CA LEU A 431 39.86 -18.65 60.74
C LEU A 431 41.13 -18.55 61.61
N PRO A 432 41.53 -17.37 62.12
CA PRO A 432 42.72 -17.23 62.97
C PRO A 432 42.55 -17.93 64.31
N ARG A 433 41.35 -17.89 64.92
CA ARG A 433 41.04 -18.64 66.15
C ARG A 433 41.13 -20.14 65.95
N LYS A 434 40.65 -20.66 64.81
CA LYS A 434 40.76 -22.09 64.48
C LYS A 434 42.22 -22.52 64.25
N ARG A 435 43.04 -21.66 63.64
CA ARG A 435 44.48 -21.89 63.44
C ARG A 435 45.27 -21.88 64.76
N MET A 436 44.91 -21.03 65.73
CA MET A 436 45.53 -21.06 67.07
C MET A 436 45.19 -22.33 67.86
N LEU A 437 43.96 -22.84 67.76
CA LEU A 437 43.52 -24.07 68.45
C LEU A 437 44.16 -25.35 67.90
N ALA A 438 44.66 -25.34 66.65
CA ALA A 438 45.28 -26.49 66.01
C ALA A 438 46.81 -26.59 66.25
N ALA A 439 47.45 -25.57 66.84
CA ALA A 439 48.90 -25.51 67.04
C ALA A 439 49.40 -26.15 68.35
N THR A 440 48.51 -26.69 69.19
CA THR A 440 48.84 -27.17 70.55
C THR A 440 49.07 -28.68 70.69
N TYR A 441 49.05 -29.47 69.62
CA TYR A 441 49.43 -30.89 69.69
C TYR A 441 50.22 -31.32 68.46
N THR A 442 51.53 -31.49 68.63
CA THR A 442 52.34 -32.69 68.29
C THR A 442 53.79 -32.29 67.98
N GLU A 443 54.65 -32.35 69.00
CA GLU A 443 56.07 -32.68 68.79
C GLU A 443 56.25 -34.16 69.17
N VAL A 444 56.73 -34.99 68.24
CA VAL A 444 57.33 -36.29 68.58
C VAL A 444 58.61 -36.42 67.75
N ARG A 445 59.74 -36.59 68.44
CA ARG A 445 61.07 -36.72 67.85
C ARG A 445 61.72 -38.05 68.27
N PHE A 446 61.94 -38.88 67.24
CA PHE A 446 62.85 -40.02 67.00
C PHE A 446 63.38 -40.93 68.13
N GLN A 447 63.46 -42.23 67.82
CA GLN A 447 64.71 -43.00 67.94
C GLN A 447 64.79 -44.12 66.89
N ASN A 448 66.01 -44.36 66.42
CA ASN A 448 66.38 -45.32 65.38
C ASN A 448 67.42 -46.27 66.00
N THR A 449 67.23 -47.59 65.93
CA THR A 449 68.26 -48.59 66.29
C THR A 449 68.12 -49.86 65.43
N ASN A 450 69.23 -50.25 64.82
CA ASN A 450 69.45 -51.45 64.00
C ASN A 450 69.30 -52.78 64.77
N SER A 451 68.73 -53.79 64.12
CA SER A 451 69.21 -55.20 64.14
C SER A 451 68.37 -56.08 63.18
N SER A 452 69.03 -56.83 62.29
CA SER A 452 68.44 -58.01 61.59
C SER A 452 68.43 -59.22 62.55
N PRO A 453 67.74 -60.37 62.29
CA PRO A 453 67.76 -61.17 61.04
C PRO A 453 66.39 -61.75 60.57
N TYR A 454 66.38 -62.32 59.35
CA TYR A 454 65.37 -63.17 58.68
C TYR A 454 64.83 -64.35 59.56
N PRO A 455 63.75 -65.12 59.22
CA PRO A 455 63.20 -65.41 57.86
C PRO A 455 61.64 -65.55 57.70
N GLU A 456 61.23 -65.91 56.47
CA GLU A 456 60.05 -66.71 56.07
C GLU A 456 58.62 -66.13 56.13
N SER A 457 58.05 -65.81 54.97
CA SER A 457 57.11 -66.68 54.22
C SER A 457 56.19 -65.86 53.29
N ASP A 458 56.24 -66.16 51.99
CA ASP A 458 55.18 -65.82 51.02
C ASP A 458 53.88 -66.57 51.40
N PRO A 459 52.72 -66.00 51.05
CA PRO A 459 52.04 -66.62 49.92
C PRO A 459 51.57 -65.60 48.87
N THR A 460 51.91 -65.94 47.64
CA THR A 460 51.31 -65.50 46.39
C THR A 460 49.82 -65.83 46.33
N VAL A 461 49.02 -64.88 45.85
CA VAL A 461 47.83 -65.18 45.02
C VAL A 461 47.85 -64.20 43.86
N GLU A 462 48.17 -64.71 42.67
CA GLU A 462 47.95 -64.03 41.40
C GLU A 462 46.47 -64.12 41.01
N MET A 463 45.92 -63.01 40.52
CA MET A 463 44.80 -63.05 39.58
C MET A 463 44.95 -61.93 38.55
N HIS A 464 44.97 -62.32 37.27
CA HIS A 464 45.24 -61.52 36.08
C HIS A 464 44.16 -60.48 35.72
N PRO A 465 44.47 -59.50 34.84
CA PRO A 465 43.74 -58.23 34.74
C PRO A 465 42.64 -58.24 33.67
N SER A 466 41.59 -57.43 33.87
CA SER A 466 40.85 -56.86 32.72
C SER A 466 40.16 -55.53 33.05
N SER A 467 40.53 -54.55 32.22
CA SER A 467 39.80 -53.36 31.78
C SER A 467 39.17 -52.41 32.80
N SER A 468 39.89 -51.30 33.01
CA SER A 468 39.44 -50.02 33.54
C SER A 468 38.30 -49.40 32.71
N VAL A 469 37.19 -49.07 33.36
CA VAL A 469 36.26 -48.03 32.90
C VAL A 469 36.05 -47.07 34.06
N SER A 470 36.74 -45.92 34.02
CA SER A 470 36.46 -44.76 34.86
C SER A 470 35.50 -43.85 34.10
N HIS A 471 34.29 -43.65 34.62
CA HIS A 471 33.44 -42.54 34.20
C HIS A 471 34.02 -41.24 34.79
N GLU A 472 34.51 -40.35 33.93
CA GLU A 472 34.90 -39.00 34.32
C GLU A 472 33.73 -38.04 34.06
N PHE A 473 33.25 -37.40 35.14
CA PHE A 473 32.25 -36.34 35.08
C PHE A 473 32.90 -35.05 34.60
N ILE A 474 32.47 -34.52 33.45
CA ILE A 474 32.92 -33.21 32.95
C ILE A 474 32.01 -32.10 33.53
N ASN A 475 32.63 -31.12 34.17
CA ASN A 475 31.95 -29.95 34.75
C ASN A 475 31.43 -29.01 33.64
N PRO A 476 30.12 -28.69 33.55
CA PRO A 476 29.54 -27.94 32.42
C PRO A 476 29.94 -26.46 32.33
N LEU A 477 30.68 -25.92 33.30
CA LEU A 477 30.98 -24.48 33.36
C LEU A 477 32.36 -24.10 32.76
N GLN A 478 33.13 -25.06 32.25
CA GLN A 478 34.42 -24.78 31.61
C GLN A 478 34.30 -24.06 30.25
N PHE A 479 33.16 -24.21 29.56
CA PHE A 479 32.90 -23.60 28.26
C PHE A 479 32.72 -22.07 28.33
N VAL A 480 32.04 -21.59 29.39
CA VAL A 480 31.72 -20.15 29.55
C VAL A 480 32.97 -19.31 29.88
N ARG A 481 33.96 -19.92 30.54
CA ARG A 481 35.19 -19.23 30.95
C ARG A 481 36.12 -18.89 29.77
N ASN A 482 36.10 -19.69 28.70
CA ASN A 482 37.01 -19.52 27.56
C ASN A 482 36.50 -18.53 26.50
N MET A 483 35.22 -18.12 26.58
CA MET A 483 34.61 -17.18 25.64
C MET A 483 34.85 -15.70 25.99
N TRP A 484 35.24 -15.41 27.24
CA TRP A 484 35.38 -14.03 27.75
C TRP A 484 36.79 -13.44 27.67
N TYR A 485 37.83 -14.22 27.35
CA TYR A 485 39.23 -13.77 27.45
C TYR A 485 40.10 -13.97 26.19
N GLY A 486 39.52 -14.24 25.02
CA GLY A 486 40.29 -14.43 23.77
C GLY A 486 40.20 -13.23 22.82
N PRO A 487 41.31 -12.66 22.31
CA PRO A 487 41.26 -11.63 21.27
C PRO A 487 40.91 -12.24 19.92
N PHE A 488 39.92 -11.67 19.22
CA PHE A 488 39.53 -12.11 17.88
C PHE A 488 40.65 -11.86 16.86
N ARG A 489 41.36 -12.92 16.47
CA ARG A 489 42.24 -12.95 15.30
C ARG A 489 41.39 -13.23 14.05
N LYS A 490 41.54 -12.37 13.05
CA LYS A 490 41.09 -12.61 11.66
C LYS A 490 41.87 -13.78 11.09
N ASP A 491 41.20 -14.85 10.69
CA ASP A 491 41.85 -15.91 9.91
C ASP A 491 41.21 -16.15 8.54
N ARG A 492 42.14 -16.30 7.60
CA ARG A 492 41.99 -16.52 6.17
C ARG A 492 41.40 -17.88 5.87
N ARG A 493 40.65 -17.96 4.77
CA ARG A 493 40.26 -19.24 4.14
C ARG A 493 41.51 -20.00 3.65
N PRO A 494 41.58 -21.33 3.83
CA PRO A 494 42.46 -22.18 3.07
C PRO A 494 41.76 -22.75 1.83
N ASN A 495 42.59 -23.14 0.88
CA ASN A 495 42.28 -23.53 -0.48
C ASN A 495 42.78 -24.98 -0.70
N VAL A 496 42.13 -25.70 -1.63
CA VAL A 496 42.55 -26.90 -2.41
C VAL A 496 42.57 -28.28 -1.67
N ILE A 497 42.30 -29.49 -2.24
CA ILE A 497 42.21 -30.04 -3.62
C ILE A 497 41.29 -31.32 -3.68
N SER A 498 40.69 -31.56 -4.87
CA SER A 498 40.43 -32.85 -5.61
C SER A 498 39.44 -33.88 -5.02
N GLY A 499 38.54 -34.54 -5.76
CA GLY A 499 38.22 -34.61 -7.19
C GLY A 499 37.61 -35.99 -7.49
N LEU A 500 36.50 -36.07 -8.26
CA LEU A 500 36.10 -37.17 -9.18
C LEU A 500 34.70 -36.88 -9.78
N PRO A 501 34.42 -37.29 -11.03
CA PRO A 501 33.40 -36.68 -11.90
C PRO A 501 32.09 -37.49 -11.98
N VAL A 502 30.98 -36.80 -12.30
CA VAL A 502 29.77 -37.43 -12.86
C VAL A 502 29.29 -36.60 -14.05
N THR A 503 29.15 -37.29 -15.17
CA THR A 503 28.69 -36.83 -16.48
C THR A 503 27.18 -36.54 -16.49
N THR A 504 26.76 -35.49 -17.20
CA THR A 504 25.35 -35.26 -17.57
C THR A 504 25.23 -35.19 -19.10
N PRO A 505 24.18 -35.80 -19.69
CA PRO A 505 24.02 -35.86 -21.14
C PRO A 505 23.30 -34.63 -21.70
N ALA A 506 23.75 -34.21 -22.89
CA ALA A 506 23.12 -33.20 -23.73
C ALA A 506 21.89 -33.73 -24.46
N SER A 507 20.93 -32.85 -24.73
CA SER A 507 19.79 -33.06 -25.65
C SER A 507 19.62 -31.82 -26.56
N PRO A 508 19.00 -31.97 -27.75
CA PRO A 508 19.47 -31.36 -29.01
C PRO A 508 18.66 -30.13 -29.51
N PRO A 509 19.12 -29.45 -30.59
CA PRO A 509 18.60 -28.15 -31.04
C PRO A 509 17.60 -28.26 -32.20
N GLN A 510 16.61 -27.35 -32.28
CA GLN A 510 15.85 -26.96 -33.49
C GLN A 510 14.96 -25.73 -33.18
N PRO A 511 14.40 -25.00 -34.19
CA PRO A 511 15.05 -24.39 -35.35
C PRO A 511 14.63 -22.91 -35.53
N ASP A 512 15.42 -22.16 -36.33
CA ASP A 512 15.08 -20.82 -36.83
C ASP A 512 13.84 -20.85 -37.73
N PHE A 513 12.88 -19.96 -37.46
CA PHE A 513 11.96 -19.42 -38.46
C PHE A 513 11.84 -17.91 -38.25
N SER A 514 12.43 -17.17 -39.19
CA SER A 514 12.15 -15.77 -39.44
C SER A 514 10.90 -15.70 -40.31
N ASP A 515 9.94 -14.85 -39.98
CA ASP A 515 9.06 -14.25 -40.98
C ASP A 515 8.79 -12.80 -40.60
N THR A 516 9.19 -11.94 -41.53
CA THR A 516 9.05 -10.50 -41.59
C THR A 516 7.66 -10.12 -42.06
N GLU A 517 6.92 -9.35 -41.28
CA GLU A 517 5.78 -8.57 -41.78
C GLU A 517 5.67 -7.26 -40.99
N SER A 518 6.62 -6.35 -41.22
CA SER A 518 6.55 -4.96 -40.73
C SER A 518 7.36 -4.03 -41.63
N ASP A 519 7.00 -3.95 -42.91
CA ASP A 519 7.71 -3.11 -43.89
C ASP A 519 6.75 -2.41 -44.87
N LEU A 520 5.52 -2.10 -44.45
CA LEU A 520 4.53 -1.45 -45.33
C LEU A 520 3.96 -0.10 -44.89
N ASP A 521 4.29 0.45 -43.71
CA ASP A 521 3.75 1.75 -43.29
C ASP A 521 4.75 2.93 -43.30
N ASP A 522 6.02 2.70 -43.64
CA ASP A 522 7.03 3.78 -43.70
C ASP A 522 7.23 4.41 -45.09
N LYS A 523 6.47 3.97 -46.11
CA LYS A 523 6.58 4.52 -47.48
C LYS A 523 5.56 5.58 -47.87
N GLU A 524 4.60 5.92 -47.01
CA GLU A 524 3.58 6.93 -47.33
C GLU A 524 3.79 8.30 -46.64
N SER A 525 4.68 8.37 -45.64
CA SER A 525 4.94 9.59 -44.86
C SER A 525 5.97 10.56 -45.48
N GLN A 526 6.58 10.23 -46.63
CA GLN A 526 7.58 11.08 -47.30
C GLN A 526 7.12 11.70 -48.63
N ARG A 527 5.81 11.77 -48.91
CA ARG A 527 5.29 12.37 -50.16
C ARG A 527 4.52 13.69 -50.05
N ILE A 528 4.53 14.37 -48.91
CA ILE A 528 3.88 15.69 -48.77
C ILE A 528 4.85 16.73 -48.19
N LEU A 529 6.02 16.87 -48.81
CA LEU A 529 6.83 18.09 -48.76
C LEU A 529 7.54 18.26 -50.10
N LYS A 530 6.76 18.41 -51.17
CA LYS A 530 7.20 19.02 -52.42
C LYS A 530 5.97 19.49 -53.19
N TYR A 531 6.02 20.78 -53.51
CA TYR A 531 5.15 21.59 -54.37
C TYR A 531 4.25 22.60 -53.67
N ASN A 532 4.54 23.85 -54.06
CA ASN A 532 3.75 25.08 -54.02
C ASN A 532 2.24 24.90 -54.02
#